data_AF-A0A662D570-F1
#
_entry.id   AF-A0A662D570-F1
#
_cell.length_a   1.000
_cell.length_b   1.000
_cell.length_c   1.000
_cell.angle_alpha   90.00
_cell.angle_beta   90.00
_cell.angle_gamma   90.00
#
_symmetry.space_group_name_H-M   'P 1'
#
loop_
_entity.id
_entity.type
_entity.pdbx_description
1 polymer ?
#
loop_
_entity_poly.entity_id
_entity_poly.type
_entity_poly.pdbx_seq_one_letter_code
_entity_poly.pdbx_strand_id
1 'polypeptide(L)'
;MRKDRSFSKIQKWRHPGGKLRDVGPEALTDAELLAILISSGIPGKPAEKIAEEIIEKFGSFKGMANQPLEKFLQIKGLADVKIIRIAAAFEIARRIVREVLKDYEKDKNLQ
;
A
#
# COMPACT_ATOMS: atom_id res chain seq x y z
N MET A 1 15.85 -13.14 43.08
CA MET A 1 14.76 -12.40 42.42
C MET A 1 15.27 -11.80 41.12
N ARG A 2 14.57 -12.05 40.01
CA ARG A 2 14.96 -11.62 38.66
C ARG A 2 14.84 -10.09 38.56
N LYS A 3 15.87 -9.42 38.05
CA LYS A 3 15.83 -7.99 37.76
C LYS A 3 14.76 -7.74 36.70
N ASP A 4 13.72 -7.01 37.10
CA ASP A 4 12.79 -6.36 36.20
C ASP A 4 13.59 -5.45 35.27
N ARG A 5 13.71 -5.87 34.01
CA ARG A 5 14.16 -4.99 32.92
C ARG A 5 12.92 -4.55 32.17
N SER A 6 12.29 -3.51 32.71
CA SER A 6 11.54 -2.51 31.95
C SER A 6 12.41 -2.01 30.79
N PHE A 7 12.35 -2.71 29.65
CA PHE A 7 12.76 -2.16 28.37
C PHE A 7 11.55 -1.47 27.78
N SER A 8 11.45 -0.15 27.96
CA SER A 8 10.66 0.69 27.06
C SER A 8 11.30 0.59 25.67
N LYS A 9 10.96 -0.46 24.93
CA LYS A 9 11.38 -0.62 23.54
C LYS A 9 10.63 0.42 22.72
N ILE A 10 11.30 1.53 22.41
CA ILE A 10 10.93 2.36 21.27
C ILE A 10 11.10 1.48 20.04
N GLN A 11 10.05 0.75 19.65
CA GLN A 11 10.05 -0.08 18.45
C GLN A 11 9.97 0.88 17.25
N LYS A 12 11.14 1.34 16.82
CA LYS A 12 11.29 2.18 15.64
C LYS A 12 11.21 1.24 14.43
N TRP A 13 10.02 1.07 13.87
CA TRP A 13 9.83 0.33 12.63
C TRP A 13 10.75 0.90 11.55
N ARG A 14 11.70 0.09 11.08
CA ARG A 14 12.64 0.51 10.03
C ARG A 14 12.10 0.26 8.63
N HIS A 15 11.11 -0.62 8.49
CA HIS A 15 10.50 -0.98 7.21
C HIS A 15 8.98 -1.08 7.34
N PRO A 16 8.23 -0.65 6.30
CA PRO A 16 6.76 -0.67 6.28
C PRO A 16 6.15 -2.03 6.61
N GLY A 17 6.72 -3.13 6.11
CA GLY A 17 6.21 -4.47 6.38
C GLY A 17 6.31 -4.90 7.86
N GLY A 18 7.32 -4.43 8.58
CA GLY A 18 7.41 -4.64 10.03
C GLY A 18 6.36 -3.82 10.77
N LYS A 19 6.17 -2.56 10.37
CA LYS A 19 5.12 -1.68 10.91
C LYS A 19 3.74 -2.29 10.73
N LEU A 20 3.44 -2.77 9.53
CA LEU A 20 2.16 -3.42 9.22
C LEU A 20 1.91 -4.63 10.13
N ARG A 21 2.92 -5.47 10.35
CA ARG A 21 2.79 -6.67 11.17
C ARG A 21 2.48 -6.35 12.63
N ASP A 22 3.14 -5.34 13.17
CA ASP A 22 3.21 -5.16 14.62
C ASP A 22 2.24 -4.09 15.16
N VAL A 23 1.86 -3.11 14.33
CA VAL A 23 0.90 -2.06 14.71
C VAL A 23 -0.31 -1.95 13.77
N GLY A 24 -0.35 -2.76 12.71
CA GLY A 24 -1.50 -2.86 11.80
C GLY A 24 -1.52 -1.81 10.69
N PRO A 25 -2.48 -1.94 9.75
CA PRO A 25 -2.54 -1.13 8.52
C PRO A 25 -2.84 0.36 8.77
N GLU A 26 -3.63 0.67 9.81
CA GLU A 26 -4.05 2.05 10.12
C GLU A 26 -2.89 2.97 10.51
N ALA A 27 -1.76 2.41 10.94
CA ALA A 27 -0.58 3.19 11.27
C ALA A 27 0.24 3.57 10.03
N LEU A 28 -0.04 2.99 8.86
CA LEU A 28 0.75 3.19 7.65
C LEU A 28 0.25 4.38 6.85
N THR A 29 1.18 5.09 6.24
CA THR A 29 0.85 6.05 5.17
C THR A 29 0.56 5.32 3.86
N ASP A 30 -0.12 6.00 2.92
CA ASP A 30 -0.32 5.49 1.56
C ASP A 30 1.00 5.09 0.88
N ALA A 31 2.05 5.88 1.08
CA ALA A 31 3.38 5.57 0.55
C ALA A 31 3.97 4.30 1.21
N GLU A 32 3.77 4.09 2.51
CA GLU A 32 4.22 2.88 3.20
C GLU A 32 3.46 1.62 2.71
N LEU A 33 2.14 1.72 2.51
CA LEU A 33 1.34 0.64 1.94
C LEU A 33 1.80 0.29 0.51
N LEU A 34 2.04 1.32 -0.31
CA LEU A 34 2.52 1.14 -1.67
C LEU A 34 3.94 0.58 -1.71
N ALA A 35 4.82 0.98 -0.79
CA ALA A 35 6.18 0.46 -0.69
C ALA A 35 6.19 -1.06 -0.42
N ILE A 36 5.21 -1.58 0.33
CA ILE A 36 5.03 -3.02 0.55
C ILE A 36 4.70 -3.73 -0.77
N LEU A 37 3.84 -3.15 -1.60
CA LEU A 37 3.52 -3.69 -2.93
C LEU A 37 4.71 -3.61 -3.89
N ILE A 38 5.53 -2.57 -3.79
CA ILE A 38 6.77 -2.41 -4.58
C ILE A 38 7.83 -3.45 -4.17
N SER A 39 7.83 -3.85 -2.89
CA SER A 39 8.68 -4.88 -2.27
C SER A 39 10.17 -4.56 -2.18
N SER A 40 10.77 -4.03 -3.23
CA SER A 40 12.19 -3.70 -3.28
C SER A 40 12.43 -2.42 -4.07
N GLY A 41 13.41 -1.65 -3.62
CA GLY A 41 13.86 -0.45 -4.31
C GLY A 41 14.68 -0.75 -5.57
N ILE A 42 15.46 0.22 -5.98
CA ILE A 42 16.53 0.10 -6.96
C ILE A 42 17.83 0.62 -6.34
N PRO A 43 19.01 0.37 -6.93
CA PRO A 43 20.26 0.95 -6.44
C PRO A 43 20.14 2.47 -6.25
N GLY A 44 20.42 2.95 -5.03
CA GLY A 44 20.34 4.37 -4.67
C GLY A 44 18.93 4.92 -4.43
N LYS A 45 17.85 4.12 -4.53
CA LYS A 45 16.48 4.57 -4.23
C LYS A 45 15.65 3.45 -3.57
N PRO A 46 15.33 3.54 -2.26
CA PRO A 46 14.53 2.52 -1.57
C PRO A 46 13.07 2.53 -2.03
N ALA A 47 12.34 1.45 -1.75
CA ALA A 47 10.96 1.26 -2.20
C ALA A 47 10.03 2.38 -1.69
N GLU A 48 10.27 2.84 -0.47
CA GLU A 48 9.57 3.95 0.19
C GLU A 48 9.70 5.24 -0.62
N LYS A 49 10.90 5.56 -1.12
CA LYS A 49 11.12 6.76 -1.97
C LYS A 49 10.43 6.63 -3.33
N ILE A 50 10.43 5.44 -3.92
CA ILE A 50 9.69 5.19 -5.16
C ILE A 50 8.18 5.36 -4.91
N ALA A 51 7.66 4.85 -3.79
CA ALA A 51 6.26 4.97 -3.43
C ALA A 51 5.84 6.44 -3.22
N GLU A 52 6.65 7.22 -2.51
CA GLU A 52 6.45 8.66 -2.33
C GLU A 52 6.32 9.38 -3.68
N GLU A 53 7.25 9.15 -4.61
CA GLU A 53 7.21 9.76 -5.96
C GLU A 53 5.95 9.38 -6.76
N ILE A 54 5.47 8.14 -6.63
CA ILE A 54 4.22 7.72 -7.27
C ILE A 54 3.03 8.47 -6.66
N ILE A 55 2.96 8.55 -5.33
CA ILE A 55 1.86 9.24 -4.64
C ILE A 55 1.89 10.73 -4.97
N GLU A 56 3.06 11.38 -5.00
CA GLU A 56 3.19 12.77 -5.42
C GLU A 56 2.74 12.98 -6.87
N LYS A 57 3.08 12.06 -7.78
CA LYS A 57 2.71 12.15 -9.20
C LYS A 57 1.22 11.98 -9.44
N PHE A 58 0.55 11.08 -8.71
CA PHE A 58 -0.87 10.73 -8.96
C PHE A 58 -1.84 11.26 -7.90
N GLY A 59 -1.34 11.84 -6.82
CA GLY A 59 -2.07 12.48 -5.73
C GLY A 59 -2.77 11.55 -4.73
N SER A 60 -3.27 10.39 -5.18
CA SER A 60 -3.96 9.42 -4.31
C SER A 60 -4.06 8.03 -4.96
N PHE A 61 -4.43 7.00 -4.19
CA PHE A 61 -4.76 5.69 -4.77
C PHE A 61 -5.89 5.75 -5.80
N LYS A 62 -6.89 6.61 -5.60
CA LYS A 62 -7.94 6.85 -6.60
C LYS A 62 -7.36 7.46 -7.88
N GLY A 63 -6.44 8.41 -7.73
CA GLY A 63 -5.72 9.02 -8.84
C GLY A 63 -4.92 7.99 -9.63
N MET A 64 -4.25 7.07 -8.93
CA MET A 64 -3.51 5.96 -9.55
C MET A 64 -4.42 4.95 -10.26
N ALA A 65 -5.52 4.53 -9.61
CA ALA A 65 -6.37 3.44 -10.11
C ALA A 65 -7.10 3.77 -11.43
N ASN A 66 -7.16 5.06 -11.79
CA ASN A 66 -7.75 5.57 -13.02
C ASN A 66 -6.72 5.84 -14.13
N GLN A 67 -5.46 5.46 -13.95
CA GLN A 67 -4.40 5.70 -14.93
C GLN A 67 -4.08 4.44 -15.74
N PRO A 68 -3.75 4.59 -17.04
CA PRO A 68 -3.22 3.51 -17.85
C PRO A 68 -1.85 3.05 -17.33
N LEU A 69 -1.56 1.74 -17.44
CA LEU A 69 -0.34 1.13 -16.87
C LEU A 69 0.95 1.74 -17.44
N GLU A 70 0.89 2.23 -18.68
CA GLU A 70 1.98 2.89 -19.39
C GLU A 70 2.46 4.15 -18.68
N LYS A 71 1.59 4.82 -17.90
CA LYS A 71 1.99 5.99 -17.09
C LYS A 71 2.90 5.62 -15.94
N PHE A 72 2.83 4.38 -15.44
CA PHE A 72 3.69 3.88 -14.37
C PHE A 72 5.08 3.50 -14.90
N LEU A 73 5.19 3.05 -16.16
CA LEU A 73 6.47 2.73 -16.81
C LEU A 73 7.39 3.96 -16.92
N GLN A 74 6.84 5.17 -16.85
CA GLN A 74 7.62 6.42 -16.85
C GLN A 74 8.37 6.67 -15.53
N ILE A 75 8.11 5.87 -14.48
CA ILE A 75 8.71 6.06 -13.17
C ILE A 75 9.91 5.11 -13.02
N LYS A 76 11.09 5.71 -12.85
CA LYS A 76 12.33 4.94 -12.70
C LYS A 76 12.24 4.00 -11.49
N GLY A 77 12.31 2.71 -11.74
CA GLY A 77 12.26 1.67 -10.71
C GLY A 77 10.93 0.92 -10.63
N LEU A 78 9.93 1.27 -11.45
CA LEU A 78 8.75 0.45 -11.72
C LEU A 78 8.93 -0.32 -13.02
N ALA A 79 9.37 -1.58 -12.90
CA ALA A 79 9.32 -2.56 -13.98
C ALA A 79 8.00 -3.34 -13.95
N ASP A 80 7.74 -4.12 -15.00
CA ASP A 80 6.49 -4.85 -15.24
C ASP A 80 5.97 -5.58 -14.00
N VAL A 81 6.83 -6.33 -13.28
CA VAL A 81 6.43 -7.08 -12.09
C VAL A 81 5.82 -6.18 -11.00
N LYS A 82 6.39 -4.99 -10.76
CA LYS A 82 5.90 -4.06 -9.74
C LYS A 82 4.58 -3.42 -10.16
N ILE A 83 4.46 -3.08 -11.45
CA ILE A 83 3.24 -2.50 -12.03
C ILE A 83 2.09 -3.52 -11.99
N ILE A 84 2.35 -4.78 -12.37
CA ILE A 84 1.37 -5.87 -12.34
C ILE A 84 0.86 -6.09 -10.90
N ARG A 85 1.74 -6.04 -9.89
CA ARG A 85 1.33 -6.17 -8.47
C ARG A 85 0.39 -5.05 -8.05
N ILE A 86 0.69 -3.80 -8.41
CA ILE A 86 -0.17 -2.64 -8.12
C ILE A 86 -1.51 -2.78 -8.83
N ALA A 87 -1.50 -3.13 -10.13
CA ALA A 87 -2.71 -3.33 -10.93
C ALA A 87 -3.61 -4.43 -10.35
N ALA A 88 -3.02 -5.55 -9.94
CA ALA A 88 -3.75 -6.65 -9.29
C ALA A 88 -4.37 -6.20 -7.96
N ALA A 89 -3.64 -5.46 -7.13
CA ALA A 89 -4.17 -4.93 -5.86
C ALA A 89 -5.38 -4.01 -6.08
N PHE A 90 -5.34 -3.12 -7.08
CA PHE A 90 -6.48 -2.27 -7.41
C PHE A 90 -7.68 -3.04 -7.96
N GLU A 91 -7.45 -4.07 -8.79
CA GLU A 91 -8.55 -4.89 -9.29
C GLU A 91 -9.21 -5.70 -8.16
N ILE A 92 -8.43 -6.23 -7.21
CA ILE A 92 -8.95 -6.88 -6.01
C ILE A 92 -9.84 -5.90 -5.22
N ALA A 93 -9.34 -4.69 -4.94
CA ALA A 93 -10.11 -3.67 -4.24
C ALA A 93 -11.42 -3.32 -4.98
N ARG A 94 -11.37 -3.19 -6.31
CA ARG A 94 -12.55 -2.90 -7.15
C ARG A 94 -13.58 -4.03 -7.11
N ARG A 95 -13.15 -5.30 -7.01
CA ARG A 95 -14.06 -6.45 -6.87
C ARG A 95 -14.75 -6.46 -5.51
N ILE A 96 -13.99 -6.25 -4.44
CA ILE A 96 -14.53 -6.17 -3.07
C ILE A 96 -15.57 -5.05 -2.98
N VAL A 97 -15.24 -3.85 -3.47
CA VAL A 97 -16.18 -2.71 -3.45
C VAL A 97 -17.45 -3.02 -4.25
N ARG A 98 -17.33 -3.69 -5.40
CA ARG A 98 -18.49 -4.09 -6.21
C ARG A 98 -19.38 -5.10 -5.48
N GLU A 99 -18.82 -6.01 -4.70
CA GLU A 99 -19.58 -6.96 -3.88
C GLU A 99 -20.30 -6.25 -2.73
N VAL A 100 -19.58 -5.40 -1.98
CA VAL A 100 -20.16 -4.62 -0.87
C VAL A 100 -21.33 -3.75 -1.34
N LEU A 101 -21.19 -3.09 -2.50
CA LEU A 101 -22.27 -2.25 -3.06
C LEU A 101 -23.49 -3.09 -3.47
N LYS A 102 -23.28 -4.27 -4.07
CA LYS A 102 -24.38 -5.18 -4.42
C LYS A 102 -25.15 -5.64 -3.19
N ASP A 103 -24.46 -5.95 -2.10
CA ASP A 103 -25.12 -6.39 -0.88
C ASP A 103 -25.90 -5.25 -0.24
N TYR A 104 -25.35 -4.04 -0.23
CA TYR A 104 -26.05 -2.83 0.21
C TYR A 104 -27.32 -2.51 -0.60
N GLU A 105 -27.30 -2.72 -1.93
CA GLU A 105 -28.47 -2.54 -2.78
C GLU A 105 -29.55 -3.61 -2.54
N LYS A 106 -29.16 -4.86 -2.29
CA LYS A 106 -30.11 -5.93 -1.92
C LYS A 106 -30.83 -5.59 -0.62
N ASP A 107 -30.07 -5.18 0.40
CA ASP A 107 -30.61 -4.84 1.73
C ASP A 107 -31.60 -3.68 1.66
N LYS A 108 -31.36 -2.68 0.79
CA LYS A 108 -32.30 -1.58 0.55
C LYS A 108 -33.59 -1.98 -0.16
N ASN A 109 -33.52 -2.97 -1.05
CA ASN A 109 -34.70 -3.43 -1.80
C ASN A 109 -35.57 -4.41 -1.00
N LEU A 110 -35.13 -4.82 0.19
CA LEU A 110 -35.83 -5.69 1.14
C LEU A 110 -36.50 -4.91 2.30
N GLN A 111 -36.33 -3.59 2.36
CA GLN A 111 -36.97 -2.67 3.31
C GLN A 111 -38.05 -1.84 2.63
#